data_AF-A0A0U1CUP5-F1
#
_entry.id   AF-A0A0U1CUP5-F1
#
_cell.length_a   1.000
_cell.length_b   1.000
_cell.length_c   1.000
_cell.angle_alpha   90.00
_cell.angle_beta   90.00
_cell.angle_gamma   90.00
#
_symmetry.space_group_name_H-M   'P 1'
#
loop_
_entity.id
_entity.type
_entity.pdbx_description
1 polymer ?
#
loop_
_entity_poly.entity_id
_entity_poly.type
_entity_poly.pdbx_seq_one_letter_code
_entity_poly.pdbx_strand_id
1 'polypeptide(L)'
;MKAALQLLTGQSRDDLTVRVLTAWDTPLVWRDREYDESDTQMIGLLRRVLAGGGSGQPTELTVAERIRLLKALYVELEGTDPDGALAASTELLELARQAYAEDPAASGRLLCTALNVRAYCALGPDLDAERDSTAAELLRTAEATEQADYQAVAHWLLSLAAGHRSDLATAKRHVDIAVARAGTGQLVHLLGVLGLFRARMHLLAGRLDDAVSAYTDLAARMVENGAANGAKLAMVGRVTGEFCLGDLGLLADELVFFYREVSVAALDAAVLALIARGREEQARELWQARQPIERAYFWLPFTVLRVNAAVALGDLDEARARAADLEAYSGRIAGLGVDGLMVGPVDEALAAAADALGRPDAARGYREAAAALRDRLAAEALAFID
;
A
#
# COMPACT_ATOMS: atom_id res chain seq x y z
N MET A 1 -9.01 -17.74 12.78
CA MET A 1 -10.01 -17.94 11.70
C MET A 1 -9.89 -19.32 11.04
N LYS A 2 -8.79 -19.66 10.37
CA LYS A 2 -8.63 -20.92 9.61
C LYS A 2 -8.93 -22.20 10.42
N ALA A 3 -8.41 -22.30 11.64
CA ALA A 3 -8.71 -23.43 12.53
C ALA A 3 -10.21 -23.58 12.87
N ALA A 4 -10.93 -22.46 13.02
CA ALA A 4 -12.38 -22.49 13.26
C ALA A 4 -13.17 -22.91 12.01
N LEU A 5 -12.75 -22.48 10.82
CA LEU A 5 -13.36 -22.91 9.55
C LEU A 5 -13.12 -24.39 9.27
N GLN A 6 -11.95 -24.93 9.61
CA GLN A 6 -11.67 -26.37 9.51
C GLN A 6 -12.66 -27.20 10.34
N LEU A 7 -12.97 -26.76 11.57
CA LEU A 7 -13.96 -27.43 12.42
C LEU A 7 -15.37 -27.42 11.84
N LEU A 8 -15.71 -26.42 11.01
CA LEU A 8 -17.01 -26.29 10.35
C LEU A 8 -17.09 -27.02 9.00
N THR A 9 -15.97 -27.56 8.50
CA THR A 9 -15.94 -28.21 7.19
C THR A 9 -16.80 -29.47 7.18
N GLY A 10 -17.72 -29.58 6.22
CA GLY A 10 -18.66 -30.70 6.12
C GLY A 10 -19.84 -30.64 7.09
N GLN A 11 -19.98 -29.58 7.89
CA GLN A 11 -21.16 -29.35 8.72
C GLN A 11 -22.18 -28.44 8.00
N SER A 12 -23.47 -28.67 8.24
CA SER A 12 -24.56 -27.78 7.79
C SER A 12 -24.80 -26.68 8.81
N ARG A 13 -23.80 -25.80 8.99
CA ARG A 13 -23.77 -24.69 9.96
C ARG A 13 -23.30 -23.40 9.29
N ASP A 14 -24.00 -23.01 8.23
CA ASP A 14 -23.67 -21.82 7.45
C ASP A 14 -23.74 -20.54 8.31
N ASP A 15 -24.61 -20.51 9.34
CA ASP A 15 -24.68 -19.47 10.36
C ASP A 15 -23.34 -19.24 11.08
N LEU A 16 -22.67 -20.32 11.48
CA LEU A 16 -21.38 -20.24 12.15
C LEU A 16 -20.26 -19.88 11.18
N THR A 17 -20.35 -20.35 9.93
CA THR A 17 -19.40 -19.99 8.88
C THR A 17 -19.41 -18.49 8.63
N VAL A 18 -20.60 -17.89 8.45
CA VAL A 18 -20.75 -16.43 8.29
C VAL A 18 -20.17 -15.70 9.51
N ARG A 19 -20.50 -16.14 10.72
CA ARG A 19 -19.96 -15.53 11.95
C ARG A 19 -18.45 -15.59 12.04
N VAL A 20 -17.82 -16.69 11.65
CA VAL A 20 -16.35 -16.83 11.66
C VAL A 20 -15.71 -15.94 10.61
N LEU A 21 -16.27 -15.88 9.40
CA LEU A 21 -15.76 -15.06 8.30
C LEU A 21 -15.91 -13.55 8.55
N THR A 22 -16.92 -13.17 9.34
CA THR A 22 -17.22 -11.77 9.66
C THR A 22 -16.71 -11.32 11.03
N ALA A 23 -16.02 -12.19 11.78
CA ALA A 23 -15.54 -11.91 13.13
C ALA A 23 -14.47 -10.81 13.19
N TRP A 24 -13.73 -10.60 12.09
CA TRP A 24 -12.70 -9.57 12.01
C TRP A 24 -13.29 -8.21 11.60
N ASP A 25 -13.71 -7.43 12.59
CA ASP A 25 -14.39 -6.15 12.38
C ASP A 25 -13.52 -4.91 12.68
N THR A 26 -12.20 -5.00 12.55
CA THR A 26 -11.31 -3.83 12.75
C THR A 26 -11.13 -3.03 11.46
N PRO A 27 -10.89 -1.70 11.52
CA PRO A 27 -10.52 -0.93 10.34
C PRO A 27 -9.25 -1.45 9.67
N LEU A 28 -9.19 -1.31 8.34
CA LEU A 28 -8.06 -1.72 7.50
C LEU A 28 -7.00 -0.61 7.49
N VAL A 29 -5.81 -0.94 8.01
CA VAL A 29 -4.62 -0.07 8.04
C VAL A 29 -3.44 -0.69 7.28
N TRP A 30 -3.31 -2.01 7.29
CA TRP A 30 -2.34 -2.72 6.45
C TRP A 30 -2.85 -4.11 6.07
N ARG A 31 -2.22 -4.71 5.05
CA ARG A 31 -2.36 -6.13 4.77
C ARG A 31 -1.64 -6.95 5.84
N ASP A 32 -2.36 -7.88 6.47
CA ASP A 32 -1.79 -8.91 7.32
C ASP A 32 -1.80 -10.25 6.58
N ARG A 33 -0.87 -10.40 5.63
CA ARG A 33 -0.58 -11.67 4.94
C ARG A 33 0.88 -12.03 5.14
N GLU A 34 1.13 -13.28 5.53
CA GLU A 34 2.46 -13.85 5.72
C GLU A 34 3.17 -14.06 4.36
N TYR A 35 2.42 -14.53 3.36
CA TYR A 35 2.91 -14.80 2.01
C TYR A 35 2.25 -13.88 0.98
N ASP A 36 2.90 -13.73 -0.18
CA ASP A 36 2.39 -12.91 -1.28
C ASP A 36 1.20 -13.60 -1.99
N GLU A 37 1.09 -14.92 -1.86
CA GLU A 37 0.00 -15.71 -2.44
C GLU A 37 -1.33 -15.54 -1.69
N SER A 38 -2.41 -15.44 -2.45
CA SER A 38 -3.77 -15.39 -1.90
C SER A 38 -4.31 -16.77 -1.55
N ASP A 39 -5.13 -16.83 -0.50
CA ASP A 39 -5.78 -18.07 -0.06
C ASP A 39 -6.97 -18.39 -0.97
N THR A 40 -6.70 -19.12 -2.06
CA THR A 40 -7.71 -19.50 -3.06
C THR A 40 -8.89 -20.27 -2.46
N GLN A 41 -8.66 -21.03 -1.38
CA GLN A 41 -9.71 -21.73 -0.65
C GLN A 41 -10.61 -20.73 0.09
N MET A 42 -10.02 -19.74 0.76
CA MET A 42 -10.77 -18.67 1.43
C MET A 42 -11.58 -17.84 0.44
N ILE A 43 -10.98 -17.42 -0.69
CA ILE A 43 -11.66 -16.69 -1.75
C ILE A 43 -12.87 -17.48 -2.27
N GLY A 44 -12.66 -18.77 -2.57
CA GLY A 44 -13.73 -19.66 -3.03
C GLY A 44 -14.84 -19.86 -2.00
N LEU A 45 -14.51 -19.89 -0.70
CA LEU A 45 -15.51 -19.93 0.37
C LEU A 45 -16.32 -18.63 0.44
N LEU A 46 -15.65 -17.48 0.48
CA LEU A 46 -16.29 -16.15 0.55
C LEU A 46 -17.23 -15.91 -0.64
N ARG A 47 -16.78 -16.21 -1.87
CA ARG A 47 -17.61 -16.09 -3.07
C ARG A 47 -18.85 -16.99 -3.03
N ARG A 48 -18.72 -18.22 -2.53
CA ARG A 48 -19.87 -19.14 -2.38
C ARG A 48 -20.89 -18.64 -1.38
N VAL A 49 -20.43 -18.22 -0.20
CA VAL A 49 -21.32 -17.68 0.85
C VAL A 49 -22.04 -16.43 0.36
N LEU A 50 -21.33 -15.50 -0.31
CA LEU A 50 -21.93 -14.29 -0.90
C LEU A 50 -22.98 -14.59 -1.98
N ALA A 51 -22.82 -15.68 -2.73
CA ALA A 51 -23.79 -16.12 -3.74
C ALA A 51 -25.01 -16.88 -3.14
N GLY A 52 -25.10 -17.00 -1.81
CA GLY A 52 -26.15 -17.78 -1.13
C GLY A 52 -25.91 -19.30 -1.19
N GLY A 53 -24.72 -19.73 -1.62
CA GLY A 53 -24.31 -21.13 -1.70
C GLY A 53 -23.77 -21.63 -0.36
N GLY A 54 -24.63 -22.27 0.43
CA GLY A 54 -24.29 -22.99 1.66
C GLY A 54 -24.16 -24.51 1.46
N SER A 55 -23.76 -25.24 2.50
CA SER A 55 -23.76 -26.72 2.47
C SER A 55 -25.17 -27.33 2.65
N GLY A 56 -26.20 -26.47 2.74
CA GLY A 56 -27.61 -26.82 2.91
C GLY A 56 -28.58 -25.83 2.23
N GLN A 57 -29.58 -25.34 2.98
CA GLN A 57 -30.56 -24.36 2.49
C GLN A 57 -29.90 -22.99 2.21
N PRO A 58 -30.48 -22.16 1.30
CA PRO A 58 -29.98 -20.82 1.04
C PRO A 58 -29.84 -20.03 2.35
N THR A 59 -28.64 -19.53 2.62
CA THR A 59 -28.39 -18.68 3.78
C THR A 59 -28.84 -17.26 3.45
N GLU A 60 -29.90 -16.78 4.08
CA GLU A 60 -30.29 -15.36 3.97
C GLU A 60 -29.28 -14.51 4.75
N LEU A 61 -28.52 -13.69 4.02
CA LEU A 61 -27.55 -12.77 4.61
C LEU A 61 -28.22 -11.43 4.89
N THR A 62 -28.00 -10.89 6.09
CA THR A 62 -28.31 -9.49 6.37
C THR A 62 -27.37 -8.56 5.57
N VAL A 63 -27.79 -7.30 5.38
CA VAL A 63 -26.94 -6.28 4.73
C VAL A 63 -25.60 -6.12 5.45
N ALA A 64 -25.61 -6.13 6.79
CA ALA A 64 -24.40 -6.04 7.60
C ALA A 64 -23.44 -7.24 7.38
N GLU A 65 -23.97 -8.46 7.29
CA GLU A 65 -23.16 -9.65 6.99
C GLU A 65 -22.58 -9.59 5.58
N ARG A 66 -23.38 -9.20 4.58
CA ARG A 66 -22.91 -9.04 3.20
C ARG A 66 -21.78 -8.01 3.11
N ILE A 67 -21.91 -6.87 3.79
CA ILE A 67 -20.85 -5.85 3.85
C ILE A 67 -19.57 -6.42 4.50
N ARG A 68 -19.68 -7.10 5.65
CA ARG A 68 -18.49 -7.68 6.30
C ARG A 68 -17.83 -8.79 5.47
N LEU A 69 -18.62 -9.60 4.77
CA LEU A 69 -18.11 -10.64 3.85
C LEU A 69 -17.42 -10.03 2.63
N LEU A 70 -17.97 -8.96 2.04
CA LEU A 70 -17.33 -8.24 0.94
C LEU A 70 -16.01 -7.58 1.38
N LYS A 71 -15.94 -7.03 2.59
CA LYS A 71 -14.69 -6.55 3.19
C LYS A 71 -13.67 -7.68 3.31
N ALA A 72 -14.07 -8.85 3.83
CA ALA A 72 -13.19 -10.00 3.95
C ALA A 72 -12.70 -10.47 2.56
N LEU A 73 -13.61 -10.52 1.57
CA LEU A 73 -13.25 -10.85 0.19
C LEU A 73 -12.26 -9.85 -0.39
N TYR A 74 -12.48 -8.55 -0.22
CA TYR A 74 -11.53 -7.52 -0.64
C TYR A 74 -10.14 -7.78 -0.05
N VAL A 75 -10.06 -8.03 1.26
CA VAL A 75 -8.78 -8.31 1.94
C VAL A 75 -8.07 -9.54 1.39
N GLU A 76 -8.78 -10.52 0.83
CA GLU A 76 -8.20 -11.71 0.18
C GLU A 76 -7.89 -11.51 -1.31
N LEU A 77 -8.55 -10.57 -1.99
CA LEU A 77 -8.32 -10.28 -3.41
C LEU A 77 -7.26 -9.21 -3.65
N GLU A 78 -7.12 -8.26 -2.73
CA GLU A 78 -6.24 -7.11 -2.88
C GLU A 78 -4.80 -7.58 -3.17
N GLY A 79 -4.21 -6.98 -4.20
CA GLY A 79 -2.90 -7.33 -4.78
C GLY A 79 -2.89 -8.44 -5.83
N THR A 80 -3.68 -9.49 -5.68
CA THR A 80 -3.64 -10.63 -6.62
C THR A 80 -4.72 -10.59 -7.69
N ASP A 81 -5.85 -9.97 -7.40
CA ASP A 81 -7.00 -9.83 -8.29
C ASP A 81 -7.52 -8.38 -8.22
N PRO A 82 -6.86 -7.42 -8.89
CA PRO A 82 -7.22 -6.00 -8.84
C PRO A 82 -8.67 -5.75 -9.28
N ASP A 83 -9.13 -6.42 -10.34
CA ASP A 83 -10.50 -6.26 -10.86
C ASP A 83 -11.52 -6.78 -9.85
N GLY A 84 -11.27 -7.94 -9.24
CA GLY A 84 -12.12 -8.50 -8.20
C GLY A 84 -12.14 -7.64 -6.92
N ALA A 85 -10.99 -7.10 -6.51
CA ALA A 85 -10.90 -6.19 -5.37
C ALA A 85 -11.67 -4.88 -5.64
N LEU A 86 -11.55 -4.32 -6.85
CA LEU A 86 -12.29 -3.13 -7.26
C LEU A 86 -13.80 -3.39 -7.25
N ALA A 87 -14.25 -4.50 -7.83
CA ALA A 87 -15.65 -4.91 -7.83
C ALA A 87 -16.20 -5.08 -6.40
N ALA A 88 -15.48 -5.79 -5.53
CA ALA A 88 -15.87 -5.98 -4.14
C ALA A 88 -15.95 -4.64 -3.38
N SER A 89 -14.99 -3.73 -3.57
CA SER A 89 -15.01 -2.41 -2.93
C SER A 89 -16.19 -1.55 -3.38
N THR A 90 -16.60 -1.71 -4.65
CA THR A 90 -17.70 -0.95 -5.26
C THR A 90 -19.04 -1.42 -4.73
N GLU A 91 -19.30 -2.73 -4.79
CA GLU A 91 -20.53 -3.35 -4.26
C GLU A 91 -20.70 -3.05 -2.76
N LEU A 92 -19.61 -3.17 -2.00
CA LEU A 92 -19.56 -2.86 -0.57
C LEU A 92 -20.03 -1.43 -0.27
N LEU A 93 -19.50 -0.46 -1.04
CA LEU A 93 -19.82 0.96 -0.84
C LEU A 93 -21.24 1.31 -1.26
N GLU A 94 -21.74 0.74 -2.35
CA GLU A 94 -23.12 0.93 -2.79
C GLU A 94 -24.12 0.42 -1.74
N LEU A 95 -23.93 -0.80 -1.24
CA LEU A 95 -24.77 -1.38 -0.19
C LEU A 95 -24.73 -0.55 1.09
N ALA A 96 -23.54 -0.12 1.52
CA ALA A 96 -23.40 0.66 2.73
C ALA A 96 -24.03 2.06 2.63
N ARG A 97 -23.95 2.70 1.46
CA ARG A 97 -24.61 3.99 1.20
C ARG A 97 -26.13 3.86 1.23
N GLN A 98 -26.69 2.80 0.65
CA GLN A 98 -28.13 2.52 0.71
C GLN A 98 -28.58 2.32 2.16
N ALA A 99 -27.90 1.44 2.91
CA ALA A 99 -28.22 1.20 4.32
C ALA A 99 -28.11 2.46 5.19
N TYR A 100 -27.13 3.32 4.92
CA TYR A 100 -26.94 4.59 5.62
C TYR A 100 -28.02 5.62 5.27
N ALA A 101 -28.51 5.65 4.03
CA ALA A 101 -29.61 6.54 3.64
C ALA A 101 -30.93 6.16 4.33
N GLU A 102 -31.16 4.87 4.59
CA GLU A 102 -32.35 4.36 5.28
C GLU A 102 -32.29 4.57 6.80
N ASP A 103 -31.17 4.21 7.44
CA ASP A 103 -30.97 4.35 8.88
C ASP A 103 -29.52 4.79 9.19
N PRO A 104 -29.24 6.11 9.20
CA PRO A 104 -27.92 6.63 9.50
C PRO A 104 -27.37 6.23 10.86
N ALA A 105 -28.25 6.09 11.87
CA ALA A 105 -27.86 5.78 13.24
C ALA A 105 -27.41 4.33 13.39
N ALA A 106 -28.10 3.39 12.73
CA ALA A 106 -27.74 1.97 12.75
C ALA A 106 -26.62 1.60 11.77
N SER A 107 -26.49 2.32 10.65
CA SER A 107 -25.61 1.93 9.54
C SER A 107 -24.33 2.77 9.41
N GLY A 108 -24.13 3.77 10.27
CA GLY A 108 -22.95 4.65 10.23
C GLY A 108 -21.61 3.91 10.20
N ARG A 109 -21.49 2.87 11.04
CA ARG A 109 -20.28 2.03 11.07
C ARG A 109 -20.09 1.19 9.80
N LEU A 110 -21.18 0.75 9.17
CA LEU A 110 -21.13 0.00 7.91
C LEU A 110 -20.64 0.90 6.78
N LEU A 111 -21.09 2.16 6.73
CA LEU A 111 -20.59 3.15 5.77
C LEU A 111 -19.10 3.47 6.03
N CYS A 112 -18.69 3.65 7.28
CA CYS A 112 -17.26 3.83 7.61
C CYS A 112 -16.42 2.62 7.16
N THR A 113 -16.92 1.40 7.37
CA THR A 113 -16.26 0.17 6.89
C THR A 113 -16.06 0.20 5.39
N ALA A 114 -17.10 0.55 4.64
CA ALA A 114 -17.05 0.55 3.19
C ALA A 114 -16.16 1.65 2.62
N LEU A 115 -16.24 2.86 3.19
CA LEU A 115 -15.38 3.99 2.82
C LEU A 115 -13.91 3.70 3.14
N ASN A 116 -13.61 3.02 4.24
CA ASN A 116 -12.23 2.62 4.56
C ASN A 116 -11.67 1.63 3.52
N VAL A 117 -12.45 0.62 3.11
CA VAL A 117 -12.03 -0.31 2.04
C VAL A 117 -11.84 0.42 0.71
N ARG A 118 -12.79 1.29 0.33
CA ARG A 118 -12.68 2.07 -0.92
C ARG A 118 -11.47 3.00 -0.89
N ALA A 119 -11.23 3.70 0.22
CA ALA A 119 -10.09 4.59 0.36
C ALA A 119 -8.75 3.84 0.35
N TYR A 120 -8.70 2.63 0.92
CA TYR A 120 -7.52 1.77 0.82
C TYR A 120 -7.29 1.31 -0.63
N CYS A 121 -8.35 0.97 -1.36
CA CYS A 121 -8.27 0.64 -2.78
C CYS A 121 -7.78 1.84 -3.63
N ALA A 122 -8.18 3.06 -3.25
CA ALA A 122 -7.70 4.31 -3.84
C ALA A 122 -6.24 4.65 -3.54
N LEU A 123 -5.53 3.82 -2.78
CA LEU A 123 -4.07 3.91 -2.69
C LEU A 123 -3.39 3.39 -3.97
N GLY A 124 -4.05 2.52 -4.73
CA GLY A 124 -3.62 2.08 -6.05
C GLY A 124 -3.98 3.07 -7.18
N PRO A 125 -3.49 2.81 -8.40
CA PRO A 125 -3.61 3.75 -9.52
C PRO A 125 -5.02 3.85 -10.08
N ASP A 126 -5.83 2.79 -9.98
CA ASP A 126 -7.13 2.68 -10.65
C ASP A 126 -8.19 3.64 -10.07
N LEU A 127 -8.00 4.06 -8.82
CA LEU A 127 -8.92 4.93 -8.09
C LEU A 127 -8.20 6.17 -7.53
N ASP A 128 -7.04 6.54 -8.07
CA ASP A 128 -6.24 7.65 -7.53
C ASP A 128 -7.01 8.97 -7.49
N ALA A 129 -7.88 9.21 -8.48
CA ALA A 129 -8.76 10.39 -8.54
C ALA A 129 -9.78 10.47 -7.38
N GLU A 130 -10.13 9.33 -6.76
CA GLU A 130 -11.08 9.25 -5.64
C GLU A 130 -10.39 9.31 -4.26
N ARG A 131 -9.05 9.28 -4.21
CA ARG A 131 -8.26 9.15 -2.98
C ARG A 131 -8.65 10.18 -1.92
N ASP A 132 -8.65 11.45 -2.29
CA ASP A 132 -8.99 12.56 -1.39
C ASP A 132 -10.46 12.57 -0.97
N SER A 133 -11.36 12.45 -1.95
CA SER A 133 -12.80 12.55 -1.69
C SER A 133 -13.29 11.43 -0.78
N THR A 134 -12.78 10.21 -0.98
CA THR A 134 -13.19 9.04 -0.20
C THR A 134 -12.65 9.11 1.23
N ALA A 135 -11.38 9.48 1.41
CA ALA A 135 -10.81 9.66 2.75
C ALA A 135 -11.50 10.79 3.53
N ALA A 136 -11.86 11.89 2.85
CA ALA A 136 -12.60 12.99 3.46
C ALA A 136 -14.06 12.59 3.79
N GLU A 137 -14.73 11.81 2.95
CA GLU A 137 -16.06 11.26 3.23
C GLU A 137 -16.03 10.30 4.42
N LEU A 138 -14.99 9.45 4.51
CA LEU A 138 -14.77 8.60 5.67
C LEU A 138 -14.67 9.42 6.96
N LEU A 139 -13.85 10.47 6.97
CA LEU A 139 -13.69 11.32 8.15
C LEU A 139 -15.03 11.95 8.57
N ARG A 140 -15.74 12.60 7.62
CA ARG A 140 -17.04 13.23 7.91
C ARG A 140 -18.05 12.23 8.46
N THR A 141 -18.10 11.03 7.89
CA THR A 141 -19.02 9.97 8.33
C THR A 141 -18.65 9.48 9.73
N ALA A 142 -17.36 9.22 9.96
CA ALA A 142 -16.86 8.74 11.25
C ALA A 142 -17.02 9.78 12.36
N GLU A 143 -16.94 11.08 12.05
CA GLU A 143 -17.26 12.16 12.98
C GLU A 143 -18.76 12.22 13.28
N ALA A 144 -19.60 12.23 12.23
CA ALA A 144 -21.06 12.31 12.37
C ALA A 144 -21.68 11.11 13.11
N THR A 145 -21.00 9.96 13.07
CA THR A 145 -21.48 8.70 13.67
C THR A 145 -20.63 8.26 14.87
N GLU A 146 -19.75 9.14 15.37
CA GLU A 146 -18.93 8.96 16.56
C GLU A 146 -18.04 7.69 16.56
N GLN A 147 -17.55 7.29 15.39
CA GLN A 147 -16.69 6.12 15.20
C GLN A 147 -15.21 6.50 15.37
N ALA A 148 -14.72 6.57 16.60
CA ALA A 148 -13.37 7.05 16.91
C ALA A 148 -12.24 6.27 16.21
N ASP A 149 -12.39 4.95 16.10
CA ASP A 149 -11.46 4.06 15.41
C ASP A 149 -11.36 4.39 13.91
N TYR A 150 -12.49 4.71 13.26
CA TYR A 150 -12.50 5.15 11.87
C TYR A 150 -12.04 6.60 11.70
N GLN A 151 -12.21 7.49 12.68
CA GLN A 151 -11.65 8.85 12.62
C GLN A 151 -10.11 8.81 12.59
N ALA A 152 -9.49 7.95 13.40
CA ALA A 152 -8.04 7.79 13.41
C ALA A 152 -7.52 7.28 12.05
N VAL A 153 -8.17 6.27 11.47
CA VAL A 153 -7.84 5.73 10.14
C VAL A 153 -8.10 6.75 9.02
N ALA A 154 -9.17 7.54 9.10
CA ALA A 154 -9.46 8.58 8.13
C ALA A 154 -8.37 9.65 8.10
N HIS A 155 -7.90 10.08 9.27
CA HIS A 155 -6.76 10.99 9.34
C HIS A 155 -5.49 10.36 8.79
N TRP A 156 -5.21 9.09 9.07
CA TRP A 156 -4.09 8.40 8.42
C TRP A 156 -4.21 8.41 6.89
N LEU A 157 -5.36 8.02 6.32
CA LEU A 157 -5.59 8.04 4.87
C LEU A 157 -5.45 9.46 4.26
N LEU A 158 -5.94 10.49 4.96
CA LEU A 158 -5.77 11.89 4.55
C LEU A 158 -4.30 12.33 4.61
N SER A 159 -3.51 11.78 5.55
CA SER A 159 -2.07 12.02 5.58
C SER A 159 -1.37 11.43 4.35
N LEU A 160 -1.78 10.23 3.93
CA LEU A 160 -1.28 9.60 2.71
C LEU A 160 -1.72 10.37 1.47
N ALA A 161 -2.96 10.84 1.40
CA ALA A 161 -3.42 11.68 0.30
C ALA A 161 -2.60 12.98 0.18
N ALA A 162 -2.33 13.66 1.31
CA ALA A 162 -1.49 14.84 1.34
C ALA A 162 -0.04 14.54 0.92
N GLY A 163 0.54 13.45 1.44
CA GLY A 163 1.87 12.99 1.04
C GLY A 163 1.95 12.65 -0.45
N HIS A 164 0.90 12.07 -1.02
CA HIS A 164 0.81 11.76 -2.45
C HIS A 164 0.93 13.02 -3.33
N ARG A 165 0.46 14.17 -2.84
CA ARG A 165 0.63 15.48 -3.48
C ARG A 165 1.88 16.23 -3.03
N SER A 166 2.75 15.59 -2.25
CA SER A 166 3.95 16.19 -1.66
C SER A 166 3.65 17.43 -0.78
N ASP A 167 2.54 17.39 -0.03
CA ASP A 167 2.18 18.37 1.00
C ASP A 167 2.50 17.78 2.39
N LEU A 168 3.75 17.97 2.83
CA LEU A 168 4.24 17.38 4.08
C LEU A 168 3.62 18.02 5.31
N ALA A 169 3.32 19.32 5.27
CA ALA A 169 2.70 20.02 6.38
C ALA A 169 1.30 19.47 6.67
N THR A 170 0.48 19.28 5.63
CA THR A 170 -0.85 18.67 5.79
C THR A 170 -0.75 17.20 6.18
N ALA A 171 0.19 16.45 5.59
CA ALA A 171 0.44 15.07 5.98
C ALA A 171 0.78 14.95 7.48
N LYS A 172 1.71 15.76 7.98
CA LYS A 172 2.10 15.78 9.39
C LYS A 172 0.93 16.07 10.30
N ARG A 173 0.15 17.12 10.02
CA ARG A 173 -1.02 17.48 10.85
C ARG A 173 -1.98 16.30 10.99
N HIS A 174 -2.23 15.58 9.91
CA HIS A 174 -3.10 14.43 9.93
C HIS A 174 -2.49 13.22 10.65
N VAL A 175 -1.20 12.93 10.49
CA VAL A 175 -0.51 11.90 11.27
C VAL A 175 -0.61 12.18 12.78
N ASP A 176 -0.33 13.42 13.20
CA ASP A 176 -0.40 13.81 14.62
C ASP A 176 -1.81 13.57 15.20
N ILE A 177 -2.85 13.94 14.45
CA ILE A 177 -4.25 13.71 14.88
C ILE A 177 -4.61 12.23 14.88
N ALA A 178 -4.18 11.46 13.87
CA ALA A 178 -4.44 10.03 13.79
C ALA A 178 -3.89 9.31 15.03
N VAL A 179 -2.67 9.63 15.45
CA VAL A 179 -2.05 9.07 16.66
C VAL A 179 -2.80 9.51 17.91
N ALA A 180 -3.17 10.79 18.02
CA ALA A 180 -3.91 11.30 19.17
C ALA A 180 -5.29 10.66 19.35
N ARG A 181 -5.92 10.20 18.26
CA ARG A 181 -7.24 9.53 18.27
C ARG A 181 -7.17 8.00 18.28
N ALA A 182 -5.97 7.41 18.18
CA ALA A 182 -5.81 5.98 18.10
C ALA A 182 -6.26 5.27 19.40
N GLY A 183 -7.28 4.42 19.31
CA GLY A 183 -7.66 3.53 20.39
C GLY A 183 -6.68 2.36 20.56
N THR A 184 -6.76 1.64 21.68
CA THR A 184 -5.83 0.53 22.02
C THR A 184 -5.68 -0.53 20.92
N GLY A 185 -6.76 -0.84 20.19
CA GLY A 185 -6.75 -1.85 19.11
C GLY A 185 -6.02 -1.41 17.82
N GLN A 186 -5.89 -0.11 17.57
CA GLN A 186 -5.22 0.45 16.38
C GLN A 186 -3.87 1.09 16.70
N LEU A 187 -3.62 1.38 17.97
CA LEU A 187 -2.48 2.16 18.43
C LEU A 187 -1.15 1.60 17.94
N VAL A 188 -0.94 0.28 17.98
CA VAL A 188 0.30 -0.35 17.47
C VAL A 188 0.52 -0.06 15.99
N HIS A 189 -0.54 -0.12 15.19
CA HIS A 189 -0.47 0.09 13.74
C HIS A 189 -0.19 1.56 13.42
N LEU A 190 -0.93 2.48 14.06
CA LEU A 190 -0.80 3.91 13.85
C LEU A 190 0.50 4.50 14.44
N LEU A 191 1.06 3.89 15.49
CA LEU A 191 2.42 4.22 15.93
C LEU A 191 3.47 3.80 14.90
N GLY A 192 3.23 2.70 14.17
CA GLY A 192 4.07 2.31 13.04
C GLY A 192 4.02 3.32 11.90
N VAL A 193 2.83 3.81 11.55
CA VAL A 193 2.65 4.90 10.58
C VAL A 193 3.47 6.14 10.96
N LEU A 194 3.44 6.57 12.22
CA LEU A 194 4.25 7.70 12.70
C LEU A 194 5.75 7.43 12.55
N GLY A 195 6.20 6.22 12.89
CA GLY A 195 7.59 5.79 12.69
C GLY A 195 8.03 5.91 11.23
N LEU A 196 7.18 5.46 10.30
CA LEU A 196 7.44 5.55 8.86
C LEU A 196 7.40 6.99 8.36
N PHE A 197 6.52 7.84 8.89
CA PHE A 197 6.52 9.27 8.57
C PHE A 197 7.86 9.90 8.96
N ARG A 198 8.35 9.65 10.17
CA ARG A 198 9.64 10.16 10.63
C ARG A 198 10.81 9.64 9.79
N ALA A 199 10.82 8.34 9.48
CA ALA A 199 11.86 7.74 8.63
C ALA A 199 11.93 8.40 7.25
N ARG A 200 10.78 8.70 6.63
CA ARG A 200 10.70 9.44 5.36
C ARG A 200 11.22 10.87 5.48
N MET A 201 10.98 11.55 6.60
CA MET A 201 11.53 12.90 6.81
C MET A 201 13.07 12.87 6.89
N HIS A 202 13.65 11.87 7.57
CA HIS A 202 15.10 11.68 7.57
C HIS A 202 15.65 11.45 6.16
N LEU A 203 14.98 10.63 5.33
CA LEU A 203 15.38 10.42 3.93
C LEU A 203 15.33 11.70 3.10
N LEU A 204 14.23 12.46 3.20
CA LEU A 204 14.08 13.73 2.48
C LEU A 204 15.12 14.75 2.93
N ALA A 205 15.53 14.72 4.20
CA ALA A 205 16.59 15.56 4.75
C ALA A 205 18.01 15.04 4.47
N GLY A 206 18.17 13.94 3.72
CA GLY A 206 19.47 13.36 3.40
C GLY A 206 20.16 12.63 4.57
N ARG A 207 19.44 12.27 5.62
CA ARG A 207 19.95 11.56 6.81
C ARG A 207 19.73 10.05 6.68
N LEU A 208 20.58 9.39 5.89
CA LEU A 208 20.48 7.96 5.58
C LEU A 208 20.48 7.07 6.84
N ASP A 209 21.46 7.26 7.73
CA ASP A 209 21.61 6.42 8.92
C ASP A 209 20.38 6.51 9.85
N ASP A 210 19.89 7.74 10.08
CA ASP A 210 18.70 7.98 10.89
C ASP A 210 17.45 7.34 10.27
N ALA A 211 17.33 7.42 8.94
CA ALA A 211 16.23 6.81 8.21
C ALA A 211 16.25 5.28 8.36
N VAL A 212 17.38 4.64 8.05
CA VAL A 212 17.52 3.18 8.13
C VAL A 212 17.27 2.71 9.57
N SER A 213 17.84 3.40 10.56
CA SER A 213 17.60 3.09 11.98
C SER A 213 16.12 3.18 12.33
N ALA A 214 15.40 4.19 11.86
CA ALA A 214 13.97 4.34 12.13
C ALA A 214 13.13 3.20 11.53
N TYR A 215 13.46 2.73 10.31
CA TYR A 215 12.81 1.54 9.73
C TYR A 215 13.15 0.26 10.49
N THR A 216 14.41 0.06 10.87
CA THR A 216 14.87 -1.12 11.61
C THR A 216 14.20 -1.21 12.97
N ASP A 217 14.15 -0.11 13.73
CA ASP A 217 13.49 -0.05 15.03
C ASP A 217 12.00 -0.37 14.93
N LEU A 218 11.34 0.14 13.90
CA LEU A 218 9.93 -0.14 13.67
C LEU A 218 9.70 -1.61 13.31
N ALA A 219 10.51 -2.17 12.42
CA ALA A 219 10.44 -3.58 12.06
C ALA A 219 10.63 -4.48 13.29
N ALA A 220 11.59 -4.16 14.17
CA ALA A 220 11.81 -4.90 15.42
C ALA A 220 10.56 -4.88 16.32
N ARG A 221 9.96 -3.70 16.53
CA ARG A 221 8.72 -3.57 17.31
C ARG A 221 7.54 -4.32 16.70
N MET A 222 7.47 -4.39 15.37
CA MET A 222 6.43 -5.17 14.69
C MET A 222 6.60 -6.67 14.94
N VAL A 223 7.83 -7.19 14.86
CA VAL A 223 8.12 -8.59 15.18
C VAL A 223 7.80 -8.91 16.64
N GLU A 224 8.20 -8.04 17.58
CA GLU A 224 7.90 -8.20 19.02
C GLU A 224 6.38 -8.28 19.30
N ASN A 225 5.57 -7.59 18.50
CA ASN A 225 4.11 -7.61 18.61
C ASN A 225 3.44 -8.68 17.73
N GLY A 226 4.22 -9.61 17.16
CA GLY A 226 3.71 -10.76 16.41
C GLY A 226 3.26 -10.46 14.97
N ALA A 227 3.60 -9.30 14.41
CA ALA A 227 3.28 -8.99 13.02
C ALA A 227 4.23 -9.73 12.07
N ALA A 228 3.67 -10.58 11.19
CA ALA A 228 4.42 -11.43 10.26
C ALA A 228 5.30 -10.63 9.27
N ASN A 229 4.97 -9.36 9.03
CA ASN A 229 5.60 -8.53 8.00
C ASN A 229 6.82 -7.71 8.48
N GLY A 230 7.27 -7.87 9.72
CA GLY A 230 8.41 -7.11 10.25
C GLY A 230 9.70 -7.27 9.43
N ALA A 231 10.05 -8.49 9.01
CA ALA A 231 11.22 -8.75 8.17
C ALA A 231 11.11 -8.10 6.77
N LYS A 232 9.91 -8.10 6.18
CA LYS A 232 9.64 -7.41 4.91
C LYS A 232 9.82 -5.89 5.07
N LEU A 233 9.35 -5.32 6.18
CA LEU A 233 9.51 -3.89 6.45
C LEU A 233 10.97 -3.47 6.64
N ALA A 234 11.78 -4.29 7.33
CA ALA A 234 13.21 -4.03 7.46
C ALA A 234 13.91 -3.99 6.10
N MET A 235 13.59 -4.93 5.21
CA MET A 235 14.10 -4.95 3.84
C MET A 235 13.66 -3.70 3.05
N VAL A 236 12.37 -3.33 3.14
CA VAL A 236 11.85 -2.11 2.51
C VAL A 236 12.60 -0.86 2.96
N GLY A 237 12.91 -0.73 4.25
CA GLY A 237 13.68 0.39 4.78
C GLY A 237 15.09 0.47 4.21
N ARG A 238 15.78 -0.67 4.09
CA ARG A 238 17.13 -0.75 3.50
C ARG A 238 17.12 -0.44 2.01
N VAL A 239 16.20 -1.04 1.25
CA VAL A 239 16.04 -0.73 -0.18
C VAL A 239 15.76 0.75 -0.40
N THR A 240 14.83 1.31 0.38
CA THR A 240 14.48 2.74 0.32
C THR A 240 15.71 3.62 0.58
N GLY A 241 16.47 3.35 1.65
CA GLY A 241 17.66 4.11 2.02
C GLY A 241 18.77 4.02 0.96
N GLU A 242 19.15 2.80 0.60
CA GLU A 242 20.25 2.55 -0.34
C GLU A 242 19.93 2.99 -1.77
N PHE A 243 18.65 2.91 -2.18
CA PHE A 243 18.23 3.42 -3.48
C PHE A 243 18.24 4.95 -3.52
N CYS A 244 17.76 5.63 -2.47
CA CYS A 244 17.63 7.08 -2.48
C CYS A 244 18.94 7.83 -2.17
N LEU A 245 19.74 7.31 -1.23
CA LEU A 245 20.90 8.04 -0.67
C LEU A 245 22.19 7.23 -0.61
N GLY A 246 22.13 5.91 -0.85
CA GLY A 246 23.25 4.99 -0.61
C GLY A 246 23.72 4.23 -1.86
N ASP A 247 24.16 2.98 -1.64
CA ASP A 247 24.62 2.07 -2.68
C ASP A 247 23.77 0.79 -2.64
N LEU A 248 22.71 0.77 -3.46
CA LEU A 248 21.82 -0.39 -3.59
C LEU A 248 22.58 -1.68 -3.98
N GLY A 249 23.74 -1.57 -4.65
CA GLY A 249 24.57 -2.72 -5.00
C GLY A 249 25.07 -3.52 -3.80
N LEU A 250 25.16 -2.91 -2.61
CA LEU A 250 25.51 -3.61 -1.36
C LEU A 250 24.47 -4.67 -0.97
N LEU A 251 23.23 -4.53 -1.46
CA LEU A 251 22.12 -5.43 -1.16
C LEU A 251 21.94 -6.54 -2.21
N ALA A 252 22.82 -6.66 -3.21
CA ALA A 252 22.59 -7.52 -4.37
C ALA A 252 22.28 -8.99 -4.01
N ASP A 253 23.12 -9.65 -3.22
CA ASP A 253 22.90 -11.05 -2.84
C ASP A 253 21.66 -11.22 -1.96
N GLU A 254 21.43 -10.27 -1.05
CA GLU A 254 20.30 -10.32 -0.14
C GLU A 254 18.98 -10.09 -0.86
N LEU A 255 18.93 -9.18 -1.84
CA LEU A 255 17.74 -8.94 -2.66
C LEU A 255 17.45 -10.09 -3.60
N VAL A 256 18.48 -10.76 -4.14
CA VAL A 256 18.28 -11.98 -4.93
C VAL A 256 17.68 -13.08 -4.06
N PHE A 257 18.17 -13.26 -2.83
CA PHE A 257 17.60 -14.21 -1.88
C PHE A 257 16.16 -13.83 -1.52
N PHE A 258 15.92 -12.57 -1.15
CA PHE A 258 14.60 -12.08 -0.75
C PHE A 258 13.58 -12.21 -1.88
N TYR A 259 13.98 -11.92 -3.12
CA TYR A 259 13.14 -12.12 -4.30
C TYR A 259 12.70 -13.58 -4.46
N ARG A 260 13.62 -14.53 -4.28
CA ARG A 260 13.36 -15.96 -4.51
C ARG A 260 12.57 -16.61 -3.39
N GLU A 261 12.83 -16.21 -2.15
CA GLU A 261 12.36 -16.93 -0.96
C GLU A 261 11.24 -16.20 -0.21
N VAL A 262 11.10 -14.88 -0.40
CA VAL A 262 10.22 -14.05 0.44
C VAL A 262 9.17 -13.29 -0.36
N SER A 263 9.57 -12.54 -1.39
CA SER A 263 8.63 -11.74 -2.16
C SER A 263 9.11 -11.42 -3.57
N VAL A 264 8.27 -11.78 -4.55
CA VAL A 264 8.52 -11.51 -5.97
C VAL A 264 8.57 -10.01 -6.29
N ALA A 265 8.01 -9.17 -5.42
CA ALA A 265 7.99 -7.72 -5.56
C ALA A 265 9.39 -7.08 -5.49
N ALA A 266 10.39 -7.78 -4.94
CA ALA A 266 11.77 -7.29 -4.85
C ALA A 266 12.57 -7.40 -6.16
N LEU A 267 11.99 -7.96 -7.23
CA LEU A 267 12.69 -8.23 -8.50
C LEU A 267 13.39 -6.99 -9.06
N ASP A 268 12.68 -5.86 -9.14
CA ASP A 268 13.19 -4.65 -9.79
C ASP A 268 14.38 -4.05 -9.00
N ALA A 269 14.30 -4.08 -7.66
CA ALA A 269 15.41 -3.67 -6.80
C ALA A 269 16.61 -4.64 -6.90
N ALA A 270 16.34 -5.96 -6.96
CA ALA A 270 17.39 -6.97 -7.14
C ALA A 270 18.13 -6.80 -8.48
N VAL A 271 17.40 -6.53 -9.56
CA VAL A 271 17.98 -6.24 -10.88
C VAL A 271 18.90 -5.02 -10.83
N LEU A 272 18.43 -3.91 -10.25
CA LEU A 272 19.23 -2.70 -10.10
C LEU A 272 20.50 -2.94 -9.26
N ALA A 273 20.38 -3.66 -8.14
CA ALA A 273 21.51 -4.02 -7.31
C ALA A 273 22.54 -4.89 -8.05
N LEU A 274 22.09 -5.88 -8.84
CA LEU A 274 22.96 -6.72 -9.65
C LEU A 274 23.70 -5.92 -10.72
N ILE A 275 23.01 -5.01 -11.42
CA ILE A 275 23.63 -4.12 -12.41
C ILE A 275 24.69 -3.23 -11.76
N ALA A 276 24.39 -2.64 -10.60
CA ALA A 276 25.35 -1.81 -9.84
C ALA A 276 26.63 -2.58 -9.47
N ARG A 277 26.56 -3.91 -9.38
CA ARG A 277 27.71 -4.80 -9.12
C ARG A 277 28.30 -5.44 -10.37
N GLY A 278 27.90 -5.03 -11.57
CA GLY A 278 28.39 -5.56 -12.85
C GLY A 278 27.91 -6.99 -13.16
N ARG A 279 26.88 -7.49 -12.48
CA ARG A 279 26.33 -8.85 -12.64
C ARG A 279 25.19 -8.86 -13.66
N GLU A 280 25.49 -8.37 -14.86
CA GLU A 280 24.48 -8.06 -15.89
C GLU A 280 23.77 -9.31 -16.45
N GLU A 281 24.48 -10.42 -16.61
CA GLU A 281 23.90 -11.69 -17.08
C GLU A 281 22.81 -12.18 -16.12
N GLN A 282 23.11 -12.22 -14.82
CA GLN A 282 22.15 -12.61 -13.80
C GLN A 282 20.98 -11.63 -13.71
N ALA A 283 21.23 -10.32 -13.87
CA ALA A 283 20.17 -9.31 -13.90
C ALA A 283 19.20 -9.55 -15.08
N ARG A 284 19.74 -9.88 -16.27
CA ARG A 284 18.92 -10.23 -17.45
C ARG A 284 18.10 -11.50 -17.22
N GLU A 285 18.66 -12.52 -16.59
CA GLU A 285 17.92 -13.75 -16.25
C GLU A 285 16.73 -13.45 -15.34
N LEU A 286 16.94 -12.67 -14.26
CA LEU A 286 15.86 -12.26 -13.35
C LEU A 286 14.80 -11.44 -14.09
N TRP A 287 15.22 -10.51 -14.96
CA TRP A 287 14.32 -9.65 -15.72
C TRP A 287 13.35 -10.42 -16.63
N GLN A 288 13.75 -11.58 -17.15
CA GLN A 288 12.85 -12.42 -17.95
C GLN A 288 11.69 -13.02 -17.13
N ALA A 289 11.86 -13.16 -15.81
CA ALA A 289 10.83 -13.68 -14.93
C ALA A 289 9.86 -12.60 -14.41
N ARG A 290 10.03 -11.34 -14.83
CA ARG A 290 9.24 -10.21 -14.34
C ARG A 290 7.74 -10.45 -14.53
N GLN A 291 7.00 -10.15 -13.47
CA GLN A 291 5.54 -10.17 -13.48
C GLN A 291 5.00 -8.74 -13.70
N PRO A 292 3.73 -8.61 -14.12
CA PRO A 292 3.03 -7.34 -14.08
C PRO A 292 3.15 -6.69 -12.69
N ILE A 293 3.27 -5.36 -12.67
CA ILE A 293 3.30 -4.63 -11.40
C ILE A 293 1.91 -4.70 -10.79
N GLU A 294 1.85 -5.15 -9.55
CA GLU A 294 0.62 -5.17 -8.76
C GLU A 294 -0.03 -3.78 -8.74
N ARG A 295 -1.31 -3.70 -9.12
CA ARG A 295 -2.09 -2.45 -9.17
C ARG A 295 -2.67 -2.05 -7.80
N ALA A 296 -1.82 -2.10 -6.78
CA ALA A 296 -2.17 -1.79 -5.40
C ALA A 296 -1.38 -0.59 -4.88
N TYR A 297 -1.35 -0.40 -3.56
CA TYR A 297 -0.72 0.75 -2.91
C TYR A 297 0.75 0.99 -3.31
N PHE A 298 1.56 -0.05 -3.51
CA PHE A 298 2.96 0.12 -3.96
C PHE A 298 3.15 0.22 -5.48
N TRP A 299 2.09 0.34 -6.27
CA TRP A 299 2.20 0.43 -7.73
C TRP A 299 3.12 1.58 -8.19
N LEU A 300 2.98 2.78 -7.63
CA LEU A 300 3.79 3.94 -8.02
C LEU A 300 5.29 3.76 -7.74
N PRO A 301 5.73 3.43 -6.51
CA PRO A 301 7.15 3.19 -6.25
C PRO A 301 7.71 1.99 -7.04
N PHE A 302 6.97 0.90 -7.23
CA PHE A 302 7.44 -0.20 -8.07
C PHE A 302 7.54 0.19 -9.55
N THR A 303 6.66 1.06 -10.05
CA THR A 303 6.74 1.57 -11.42
C THR A 303 8.00 2.44 -11.62
N VAL A 304 8.39 3.23 -10.62
CA VAL A 304 9.67 3.96 -10.62
C VAL A 304 10.86 3.00 -10.65
N LEU A 305 10.88 1.96 -9.81
CA LEU A 305 11.94 0.95 -9.83
C LEU A 305 12.00 0.22 -11.18
N ARG A 306 10.84 -0.13 -11.76
CA ARG A 306 10.73 -0.79 -13.06
C ARG A 306 11.30 0.06 -14.19
N VAL A 307 11.02 1.36 -14.23
CA VAL A 307 11.58 2.28 -15.25
C VAL A 307 13.11 2.30 -15.14
N ASN A 308 13.65 2.45 -13.93
CA ASN A 308 15.09 2.47 -13.73
C ASN A 308 15.74 1.14 -14.13
N ALA A 309 15.14 0.01 -13.76
CA ALA A 309 15.63 -1.32 -14.13
C ALA A 309 15.60 -1.56 -15.65
N ALA A 310 14.52 -1.15 -16.31
CA ALA A 310 14.39 -1.24 -17.77
C ALA A 310 15.45 -0.39 -18.48
N VAL A 311 15.67 0.85 -18.04
CA VAL A 311 16.73 1.74 -18.57
C VAL A 311 18.11 1.11 -18.38
N ALA A 312 18.40 0.59 -17.18
CA ALA A 312 19.68 -0.04 -16.86
C ALA A 312 19.97 -1.29 -17.71
N LEU A 313 18.94 -2.04 -18.11
CA LEU A 313 19.05 -3.22 -18.97
C LEU A 313 18.92 -2.92 -20.47
N GLY A 314 18.59 -1.69 -20.84
CA GLY A 314 18.33 -1.30 -22.24
C GLY A 314 16.99 -1.78 -22.81
N ASP A 315 16.02 -2.14 -21.96
CA ASP A 315 14.66 -2.50 -22.38
C ASP A 315 13.83 -1.23 -22.65
N LEU A 316 14.03 -0.64 -23.83
CA LEU A 316 13.43 0.64 -24.19
C LEU A 316 11.91 0.59 -24.33
N ASP A 317 11.33 -0.59 -24.60
CA ASP A 317 9.89 -0.74 -24.74
C ASP A 317 9.21 -0.74 -23.36
N GLU A 318 9.76 -1.47 -22.39
CA GLU A 318 9.28 -1.40 -21.00
C GLU A 318 9.51 -0.01 -20.40
N ALA A 319 10.69 0.59 -20.63
CA ALA A 319 10.98 1.94 -20.15
C ALA A 319 9.99 2.98 -20.70
N ARG A 320 9.66 2.90 -22.00
CA ARG A 320 8.67 3.80 -22.62
C ARG A 320 7.27 3.58 -22.04
N ALA A 321 6.84 2.33 -21.92
CA ALA A 321 5.50 1.99 -21.46
C ALA A 321 5.29 2.46 -20.00
N ARG A 322 6.23 2.16 -19.12
CA ARG A 322 6.14 2.54 -17.70
C ARG A 322 6.38 4.04 -17.47
N ALA A 323 7.24 4.69 -18.26
CA ALA A 323 7.39 6.14 -18.18
C ALA A 323 6.09 6.87 -18.55
N ALA A 324 5.34 6.38 -19.56
CA ALA A 324 4.03 6.94 -19.89
C ALA A 324 3.03 6.82 -18.72
N ASP A 325 3.05 5.69 -18.01
CA ASP A 325 2.24 5.49 -16.81
C ASP A 325 2.59 6.48 -15.67
N LEU A 326 3.85 6.95 -15.62
CA LEU A 326 4.35 7.89 -14.61
C LEU A 326 4.08 9.38 -14.93
N GLU A 327 3.75 9.74 -16.17
CA GLU A 327 3.63 11.16 -16.59
C GLU A 327 2.62 11.93 -15.73
N ALA A 328 1.50 11.32 -15.35
CA ALA A 328 0.48 11.92 -14.49
C ALA A 328 0.96 12.20 -13.04
N TYR A 329 2.10 11.63 -12.65
CA TYR A 329 2.69 11.73 -11.33
C TYR A 329 3.96 12.60 -11.30
N SER A 330 4.32 13.26 -12.39
CA SER A 330 5.38 14.28 -12.41
C SER A 330 5.13 15.36 -11.34
N GLY A 331 6.20 15.80 -10.67
CA GLY A 331 6.14 16.72 -9.53
C GLY A 331 5.79 16.06 -8.19
N ARG A 332 5.72 14.72 -8.11
CA ARG A 332 5.46 13.96 -6.87
C ARG A 332 6.67 13.13 -6.46
N ILE A 333 6.75 12.79 -5.16
CA ILE A 333 7.66 11.75 -4.64
C ILE A 333 6.94 10.40 -4.64
N ALA A 334 7.52 9.43 -5.33
CA ALA A 334 7.03 8.06 -5.30
C ALA A 334 7.25 7.46 -3.90
N GLY A 335 6.14 7.13 -3.23
CA GLY A 335 6.13 6.55 -1.88
C GLY A 335 5.78 7.50 -0.73
N LEU A 336 5.54 8.79 -0.97
CA LEU A 336 4.95 9.64 0.07
C LEU A 336 3.43 9.42 0.22
N GLY A 337 2.77 8.92 -0.82
CA GLY A 337 1.34 8.63 -0.82
C GLY A 337 0.94 7.28 -0.21
N VAL A 338 1.92 6.56 0.32
CA VAL A 338 1.80 5.23 0.93
C VAL A 338 2.84 5.09 2.03
N ASP A 339 2.69 4.07 2.88
CA ASP A 339 3.63 3.84 3.96
C ASP A 339 4.60 2.71 3.59
N GLY A 340 5.90 2.93 3.81
CA GLY A 340 6.93 1.91 3.65
C GLY A 340 7.96 2.24 2.58
N LEU A 341 7.63 2.04 1.30
CA LEU A 341 8.59 2.14 0.20
C LEU A 341 8.59 3.54 -0.43
N MET A 342 9.68 4.31 -0.22
CA MET A 342 9.91 5.60 -0.88
C MET A 342 11.10 5.48 -1.85
N VAL A 343 10.96 5.99 -3.07
CA VAL A 343 11.96 5.83 -4.14
C VAL A 343 12.23 7.15 -4.87
N GLY A 344 12.09 8.28 -4.17
CA GLY A 344 12.45 9.60 -4.67
C GLY A 344 11.45 10.23 -5.65
N PRO A 345 11.82 11.36 -6.29
CA PRO A 345 10.98 12.04 -7.27
C PRO A 345 10.68 11.17 -8.49
N VAL A 346 9.42 11.15 -8.92
CA VAL A 346 9.00 10.48 -10.16
C VAL A 346 9.76 11.03 -11.38
N ASP A 347 10.04 12.33 -11.36
CA ASP A 347 10.75 13.03 -12.42
C ASP A 347 12.18 12.49 -12.65
N GLU A 348 12.84 11.87 -11.67
CA GLU A 348 14.15 11.24 -11.92
C GLU A 348 14.05 10.03 -12.82
N ALA A 349 13.03 9.18 -12.60
CA ALA A 349 12.77 8.05 -13.46
C ALA A 349 12.34 8.50 -14.87
N LEU A 350 11.51 9.55 -14.96
CA LEU A 350 11.13 10.16 -16.24
C LEU A 350 12.34 10.74 -16.98
N ALA A 351 13.29 11.36 -16.26
CA ALA A 351 14.54 11.84 -16.84
C ALA A 351 15.40 10.70 -17.38
N ALA A 352 15.59 9.63 -16.61
CA ALA A 352 16.34 8.45 -17.02
C ALA A 352 15.74 7.79 -18.27
N ALA A 353 14.40 7.64 -18.31
CA ALA A 353 13.70 7.14 -19.47
C ALA A 353 13.86 8.07 -20.68
N ALA A 354 13.76 9.39 -20.48
CA ALA A 354 13.92 10.37 -21.55
C ALA A 354 15.33 10.34 -22.16
N ASP A 355 16.39 10.20 -21.36
CA ASP A 355 17.75 10.00 -21.88
C ASP A 355 17.86 8.74 -22.73
N ALA A 356 17.38 7.60 -22.20
CA ALA A 356 17.44 6.31 -22.89
C ALA A 356 16.67 6.31 -24.22
N LEU A 357 15.60 7.12 -24.30
CA LEU A 357 14.78 7.31 -25.49
C LEU A 357 15.29 8.42 -26.42
N GLY A 358 16.45 9.04 -26.14
CA GLY A 358 17.04 10.08 -26.99
C GLY A 358 16.30 11.42 -26.95
N ARG A 359 15.70 11.77 -25.81
CA ARG A 359 14.94 13.02 -25.57
C ARG A 359 15.65 13.92 -24.53
N PRO A 360 16.85 14.44 -24.81
CA PRO A 360 17.70 15.11 -23.82
C PRO A 360 17.09 16.41 -23.23
N ASP A 361 16.31 17.16 -24.01
CA ASP A 361 15.66 18.38 -23.51
C ASP A 361 14.55 18.06 -22.49
N ALA A 362 13.79 17.00 -22.73
CA ALA A 362 12.80 16.50 -21.76
C ALA A 362 13.50 16.00 -20.50
N ALA A 363 14.59 15.23 -20.65
CA ALA A 363 15.38 14.74 -19.53
C ALA A 363 15.94 15.88 -18.66
N ARG A 364 16.41 16.98 -19.28
CA ARG A 364 16.85 18.17 -18.55
C ARG A 364 15.72 18.80 -17.75
N GLY A 365 14.56 19.01 -18.35
CA GLY A 365 13.39 19.58 -17.66
C GLY A 365 12.94 18.73 -16.47
N TYR A 366 12.91 17.41 -16.61
CA TYR A 366 12.58 16.50 -15.52
C TYR A 366 13.62 16.55 -14.38
N ARG A 367 14.93 16.58 -14.68
CA ARG A 367 15.95 16.73 -13.63
C ARG A 367 15.84 18.04 -12.86
N GLU A 368 15.55 19.14 -13.55
CA GLU A 368 15.33 20.46 -12.92
C GLU A 368 14.11 20.40 -11.99
N ALA A 369 13.00 19.81 -12.44
CA ALA A 369 11.80 19.62 -11.62
C ALA A 369 12.07 18.74 -10.39
N ALA A 370 12.79 17.62 -10.57
CA ALA A 370 13.17 16.72 -9.49
C ALA A 370 14.04 17.42 -8.42
N ALA A 371 15.03 18.20 -8.86
CA ALA A 371 15.91 18.96 -7.96
C ALA A 371 15.13 20.01 -7.17
N ALA A 372 14.28 20.80 -7.84
CA ALA A 372 13.44 21.79 -7.18
C ALA A 372 12.48 21.16 -6.15
N LEU A 373 11.92 19.99 -6.48
CA LEU A 373 11.08 19.23 -5.56
C LEU A 373 11.86 18.76 -4.32
N ARG A 374 13.05 18.18 -4.52
CA ARG A 374 13.91 17.74 -3.40
C ARG A 374 14.28 18.88 -2.48
N ASP A 375 14.78 19.99 -3.03
CA ASP A 375 15.25 21.13 -2.22
C ASP A 375 14.12 21.68 -1.34
N ARG A 376 12.91 21.81 -1.91
CA ARG A 376 11.73 22.25 -1.16
C ARG A 376 11.36 21.27 -0.05
N LEU A 377 11.25 19.98 -0.37
CA LEU A 377 10.82 18.97 0.59
C LEU A 377 11.87 18.69 1.67
N ALA A 378 13.16 18.81 1.36
CA ALA A 378 14.24 18.71 2.33
C ALA A 378 14.15 19.83 3.37
N ALA A 379 13.92 21.07 2.94
CA ALA A 379 13.73 22.20 3.83
C ALA A 379 12.50 22.05 4.74
N GLU A 380 11.38 21.57 4.18
CA GLU A 380 10.17 21.26 4.96
C GLU A 380 10.40 20.10 5.95
N ALA A 381 11.07 19.02 5.53
CA ALA A 381 11.33 17.85 6.35
C ALA A 381 12.21 18.18 7.56
N LEU A 382 13.24 19.02 7.38
CA LEU A 382 14.11 19.48 8.47
C LEU A 382 13.31 20.15 9.59
N ALA A 383 12.31 20.96 9.25
CA ALA A 383 11.44 21.63 10.24
C ALA A 383 10.56 20.67 11.07
N PHE A 384 10.50 19.39 10.72
CA PHE A 384 9.74 18.38 11.47
C PHE A 384 10.61 17.45 12.31
N ILE A 385 11.93 17.43 12.07
CA ILE A 385 12.87 16.53 12.76
C ILE A 385 13.90 17.28 13.62
N ASP A 386 14.09 18.58 13.36
CA ASP A 386 14.87 19.52 14.19
C ASP A 386 13.92 20.42 14.99
#